data_AF-A0A521XQH0-F1
#
_entry.id   AF-A0A521XQH0-F1
#
_cell.length_a   1.000
_cell.length_b   1.000
_cell.length_c   1.000
_cell.angle_alpha   90.00
_cell.angle_beta   90.00
_cell.angle_gamma   90.00
#
_symmetry.space_group_name_H-M   'P 1'
#
loop_
_entity.id
_entity.type
_entity.pdbx_description
1 polymer ?
#
loop_
_entity_poly.entity_id
_entity_poly.type
_entity_poly.pdbx_seq_one_letter_code
_entity_poly.pdbx_strand_id
1 'polypeptide(L)' 'AASAPRGLRVGIGHGAAEPIACELRRHVRTMPGIDEIIEYVVGPSIGAHAGAGNAGAVYIDRARCEV' A
#
# COMPACT_ATOMS: atom_id res chain seq x y z
N ALA A 1 -3.60 8.46 29.00
CA ALA A 1 -4.61 8.12 27.98
C ALA A 1 -3.94 7.22 26.95
N ALA A 2 -4.46 6.01 26.72
CA ALA A 2 -3.94 5.16 25.65
C ALA A 2 -4.15 5.91 24.33
N SER A 3 -3.07 6.15 23.58
CA SER A 3 -3.19 6.75 22.25
C SER A 3 -4.14 5.87 21.43
N ALA A 4 -5.16 6.48 20.81
CA ALA A 4 -6.03 5.75 19.88
C ALA A 4 -5.16 4.95 18.90
N PRO A 5 -5.55 3.72 18.53
CA PRO A 5 -4.79 2.93 17.55
C PRO A 5 -4.61 3.79 16.30
N ARG A 6 -3.37 4.18 16.02
CA ARG A 6 -3.06 4.98 14.83
C ARG A 6 -3.36 4.10 13.64
N GLY A 7 -4.24 4.55 12.74
CA GLY A 7 -4.59 3.75 11.58
C GLY A 7 -3.36 3.49 10.70
N LEU A 8 -3.42 2.39 9.95
CA LEU A 8 -2.35 1.91 9.10
C LEU A 8 -2.20 2.82 7.88
N ARG A 9 -0.94 3.08 7.50
CA ARG A 9 -0.58 3.67 6.22
C ARG A 9 -0.22 2.57 5.24
N VAL A 10 -0.89 2.53 4.10
CA VAL A 10 -0.71 1.50 3.07
C VAL A 10 -0.16 2.13 1.80
N GLY A 11 0.94 1.59 1.29
CA GLY A 11 1.43 1.90 -0.06
C GLY A 11 0.88 0.90 -1.06
N ILE A 12 0.27 1.37 -2.14
CA ILE A 12 -0.18 0.55 -3.27
C ILE A 12 0.67 0.89 -4.49
N GLY A 13 1.43 -0.10 -4.96
CA GLY A 13 2.34 0.03 -6.08
C GLY A 13 1.89 -0.79 -7.28
N HIS A 14 2.14 -0.33 -8.50
CA HIS A 14 2.03 -1.15 -9.71
C HIS A 14 3.16 -0.93 -10.70
N GLY A 15 3.53 -1.97 -11.44
CA GLY A 15 4.38 -1.85 -12.62
C GLY A 15 3.52 -2.09 -13.85
N ALA A 16 3.13 -1.03 -14.58
CA ALA A 16 2.26 -1.08 -15.78
C ALA A 16 0.90 -1.80 -15.62
N ALA A 17 0.43 -2.06 -14.40
CA ALA A 17 -0.84 -2.74 -14.10
C ALA A 17 -1.85 -1.84 -13.35
N GLU A 18 -2.13 -0.64 -13.87
CA GLU A 18 -3.03 0.34 -13.25
C GLU A 18 -4.45 -0.21 -12.95
N PRO A 19 -5.09 -1.01 -13.82
CA PRO A 19 -6.42 -1.58 -13.51
C PRO A 19 -6.40 -2.47 -12.26
N ILE A 20 -5.32 -3.24 -12.06
CA ILE A 20 -5.17 -4.13 -10.90
C ILE A 20 -4.94 -3.30 -9.63
N ALA A 21 -4.11 -2.26 -9.70
CA ALA A 21 -3.93 -1.33 -8.57
C ALA A 21 -5.23 -0.60 -8.20
N CYS A 22 -6.06 -0.23 -9.18
CA CYS A 22 -7.34 0.42 -8.93
C CYS A 22 -8.28 -0.48 -8.12
N GLU A 23 -8.39 -1.76 -8.47
CA GLU A 23 -9.20 -2.72 -7.74
C GLU A 23 -8.63 -3.04 -6.36
N LEU A 24 -7.30 -3.22 -6.25
CA LEU A 24 -6.64 -3.40 -4.97
C LEU A 24 -6.89 -2.21 -4.03
N ARG A 25 -6.81 -0.98 -4.55
CA ARG A 25 -7.13 0.24 -3.81
C ARG A 25 -8.58 0.29 -3.37
N ARG A 26 -9.53 -0.07 -4.25
CA ARG A 26 -10.96 -0.14 -3.88
C ARG A 26 -11.16 -1.09 -2.71
N HIS A 27 -10.51 -2.25 -2.74
CA HIS A 27 -10.60 -3.22 -1.66
C HIS A 27 -10.00 -2.68 -0.35
N VAL A 28 -8.77 -2.16 -0.39
CA VAL A 28 -8.07 -1.62 0.80
C VAL A 28 -8.84 -0.44 1.42
N ARG A 29 -9.47 0.43 0.63
CA ARG A 29 -10.29 1.55 1.15
C ARG A 29 -11.47 1.12 2.00
N THR A 30 -11.95 -0.11 1.84
CA THR A 30 -13.08 -0.64 2.63
C THR A 30 -12.63 -1.34 3.91
N MET A 31 -11.32 -1.52 4.11
CA MET A 31 -10.80 -2.19 5.28
C MET A 31 -10.83 -1.25 6.50
N PRO A 32 -11.26 -1.75 7.68
CA PRO A 32 -11.19 -0.97 8.91
C PRO A 32 -9.73 -0.70 9.31
N GLY A 33 -9.49 0.47 9.89
CA GLY A 33 -8.17 0.81 10.44
C GLY A 33 -7.15 1.29 9.41
N ILE A 34 -7.54 1.52 8.15
CA ILE A 34 -6.70 2.23 7.16
C ILE A 34 -6.91 3.74 7.34
N ASP A 35 -5.82 4.46 7.60
CA ASP A 35 -5.82 5.93 7.72
C ASP A 35 -5.43 6.59 6.40
N GLU A 36 -4.48 6.00 5.69
CA GLU A 36 -3.90 6.62 4.51
C GLU A 36 -3.47 5.57 3.47
N ILE A 37 -3.69 5.90 2.19
CA ILE A 37 -3.23 5.11 1.05
C ILE A 37 -2.32 5.99 0.18
N ILE A 38 -1.09 5.53 -0.06
CA ILE A 38 -0.11 6.15 -0.96
C ILE A 38 -0.04 5.32 -2.23
N GLU A 39 -0.29 5.93 -3.38
CA GLU A 39 -0.15 5.28 -4.69
C GLU A 39 1.24 5.56 -5.26
N TYR A 40 1.88 4.54 -5.86
CA TYR A 40 3.19 4.70 -6.50
C TYR A 40 3.37 3.80 -7.72
N VAL A 41 4.27 4.18 -8.60
CA VAL A 41 4.69 3.35 -9.74
C VAL A 41 5.96 2.60 -9.36
N VAL A 42 5.97 1.29 -9.60
CA VAL A 42 7.12 0.42 -9.40
C VAL A 42 8.15 0.70 -10.49
N GLY A 43 9.36 1.06 -10.09
CA GLY A 43 10.46 1.36 -11.01
C GLY A 43 11.05 0.12 -11.72
N PRO A 44 11.90 0.32 -12.74
CA PRO A 44 12.37 -0.74 -13.64
C PRO A 44 13.08 -1.89 -12.93
N SER A 45 13.88 -1.60 -11.90
CA SER A 45 14.63 -2.63 -11.16
C SER A 45 13.69 -3.65 -10.53
N ILE A 46 12.65 -3.20 -9.84
CA ILE A 46 11.68 -4.10 -9.21
C ILE A 46 10.77 -4.70 -10.27
N GLY A 47 10.34 -3.91 -11.25
CA GLY A 47 9.48 -4.35 -12.35
C GLY A 47 10.06 -5.50 -13.17
N ALA A 48 11.39 -5.54 -13.37
CA ALA A 48 12.07 -6.63 -14.06
C ALA A 48 11.90 -8.00 -13.37
N HIS A 49 11.66 -8.01 -12.05
CA HIS A 49 11.51 -9.23 -11.25
C HIS A 49 10.05 -9.53 -10.95
N ALA A 50 9.27 -8.50 -10.63
CA ALA A 50 7.87 -8.59 -10.25
C ALA A 50 6.93 -8.76 -11.46
N GLY A 51 7.38 -8.38 -12.66
CA GLY A 51 6.60 -8.39 -13.89
C GLY A 51 5.74 -7.13 -14.07
N ALA A 52 5.54 -6.73 -15.35
CA ALA A 52 4.72 -5.59 -15.76
C ALA A 52 3.19 -5.79 -15.60
N GLY A 53 2.77 -6.90 -15.01
CA GLY A 53 1.37 -7.24 -14.75
C GLY A 53 1.02 -7.26 -13.26
N ASN A 54 1.89 -6.71 -12.40
CA ASN A 54 1.76 -6.85 -10.95
C ASN A 54 1.35 -5.53 -10.27
N ALA A 55 0.55 -5.67 -9.22
CA ALA A 55 0.27 -4.63 -8.23
C ALA A 55 0.36 -5.23 -6.82
N GLY A 56 0.83 -4.44 -5.85
CA GLY A 56 1.03 -4.90 -4.48
C GLY A 56 0.71 -3.83 -3.45
N ALA A 57 0.39 -4.29 -2.24
CA ALA A 57 0.18 -3.43 -1.08
C ALA A 57 1.24 -3.71 -0.01
N VAL A 58 1.76 -2.65 0.59
CA VAL A 58 2.69 -2.70 1.73
C VAL A 58 2.16 -1.81 2.83
N TYR A 59 2.39 -2.16 4.10
CA TYR A 59 1.92 -1.34 5.23
C TYR A 59 3.06 -1.07 6.21
N ILE A 60 2.93 0.05 6.93
CA ILE A 60 3.80 0.39 8.06
C ILE A 60 2.90 0.56 9.28
N ASP A 61 3.16 -0.23 10.32
CA ASP A 61 2.54 -0.04 11.63
C ASP A 61 3.28 1.06 12.40
N ARG A 62 2.71 2.25 12.43
CA ARG A 62 3.27 3.42 13.15
C ARG A 62 3.15 3.31 14.67
N ALA A 63 2.44 2.31 15.21
CA ALA A 63 2.40 2.08 16.65
C ALA A 63 3.68 1.40 17.17
N ARG A 64 4.54 0.88 16.29
CA ARG A 64 5.75 0.11 16.66
C ARG A 64 7.07 0.74 16.25
N CYS A 65 7.05 1.93 15.66
CA CYS A 65 8.26 2.70 15.35
C CYS A 65 8.44 3.83 16.38
N GLU A 66 8.85 3.47 17.60
CA GLU A 66 9.56 4.42 18.47
C GLU A 66 11.06 4.29 18.15
N VAL A 67 11.69 5.40 17.74
CA VAL A 67 13.14 5.51 17.52
C VAL A 67 13.74 6.26 18.69
#